data_AF-A0A1G0Z183-F1
#
_entry.id   AF-A0A1G0Z183-F1
#
_cell.length_a   1.000
_cell.length_b   1.000
_cell.length_c   1.000
_cell.angle_alpha   90.00
_cell.angle_beta   90.00
_cell.angle_gamma   90.00
#
_symmetry.space_group_name_H-M   'P 1'
#
loop_
_entity.id
_entity.type
_entity.pdbx_description
1 polymer ?
#
loop_
_entity_poly.entity_id
_entity_poly.type
_entity_poly.pdbx_seq_one_letter_code
_entity_poly.pdbx_strand_id
1 'polypeptide(L)'
;MKAVIDKANGVPKYLQLKEILKKEIASMKRGDRFHTEHEIMKKYRLSFSTVSRAVRELAQAGLVERKAGKGTFIKSKFEKKYGMTDIKGQLLVIAGIESLNAAENPLNWFCHNEVQRGIVNSYAGPVRIITESEFIKGAEIESEMLILENPVPFVVERCRENGTCFVIINQMQNPEYREDSVNISHISGSFEALSYLIKELGHKRVAMITGGLATHSERIAAYHIALKTFNIPFEEKLFVKSEGGAERNGYEAMRKLLKLKEKPSAVFVDTDIKALGALRAVSDAGLKVPEDISVIGFDNMPDSASSNPPLTTVGGSYYEMGAEAVRLLEKKYAEKKKNIESILINTKLLIRKSCDKKK
;
A
#
# COMPACT_ATOMS: atom_id res chain seq x y z
N MET A 1 28.14 3.27 23.08
CA MET A 1 27.23 4.28 23.69
C MET A 1 25.81 3.73 23.69
N LYS A 2 25.12 3.69 24.85
CA LYS A 2 23.69 3.31 24.88
C LYS A 2 22.91 4.38 24.11
N ALA A 3 22.08 3.99 23.13
CA ALA A 3 21.21 4.94 22.44
C ALA A 3 20.27 5.59 23.46
N VAL A 4 20.28 6.92 23.54
CA VAL A 4 19.51 7.70 24.51
C VAL A 4 18.27 8.24 23.81
N ILE A 5 17.10 8.09 24.44
CA ILE A 5 15.88 8.75 23.98
C ILE A 5 15.93 10.20 24.42
N ASP A 6 15.98 11.10 23.45
CA ASP A 6 16.06 12.53 23.67
C ASP A 6 14.65 13.10 23.84
N LYS A 7 14.39 13.69 25.01
CA LYS A 7 13.07 14.25 25.34
C LYS A 7 12.86 15.66 24.80
N ALA A 8 13.91 16.33 24.32
CA ALA A 8 13.92 17.74 23.97
C ALA A 8 13.88 18.01 22.44
N ASN A 9 14.15 17.00 21.60
CA ASN A 9 14.25 17.17 20.14
C ASN A 9 12.92 17.21 19.36
N GLY A 10 11.77 17.23 20.04
CA GLY A 10 10.44 17.27 19.40
C GLY A 10 9.98 15.98 18.71
N VAL A 11 10.82 14.94 18.62
CA VAL A 11 10.45 13.65 18.01
C VAL A 11 9.68 12.80 19.02
N PRO A 12 8.50 12.24 18.68
CA PRO A 12 7.76 11.35 19.58
C PRO A 12 8.61 10.19 20.11
N LYS A 13 8.60 9.99 21.43
CA LYS A 13 9.45 8.98 22.12
C LYS A 13 9.29 7.56 21.59
N TYR A 14 8.09 7.20 21.13
CA TYR A 14 7.83 5.87 20.59
C TYR A 14 8.51 5.67 19.22
N LEU A 15 8.68 6.73 18.40
CA LEU A 15 9.40 6.67 17.13
C LEU A 15 10.89 6.51 17.38
N GLN A 16 11.45 7.28 18.32
CA GLN A 16 12.85 7.14 18.74
C GLN A 16 13.12 5.73 19.26
N LEU A 17 12.23 5.21 20.12
CA LEU A 17 12.31 3.83 20.62
C LEU A 17 12.21 2.81 19.47
N LYS A 18 11.29 3.01 18.51
CA LYS A 18 11.12 2.11 17.36
C LYS A 18 12.41 1.99 16.57
N GLU A 19 13.09 3.09 16.26
CA GLU A 19 14.34 3.08 15.50
C GLU A 19 15.49 2.41 16.27
N ILE A 20 15.55 2.60 17.60
CA ILE A 20 16.51 1.90 18.45
C ILE A 20 16.25 0.39 18.42
N LEU A 21 15.00 -0.03 18.62
CA LEU A 21 14.62 -1.44 18.63
C LEU A 21 14.79 -2.10 17.25
N LYS A 22 14.56 -1.38 16.14
CA LYS A 22 14.86 -1.86 14.77
C LYS A 22 16.34 -2.22 14.63
N LYS A 23 17.25 -1.38 15.14
CA LYS A 23 18.70 -1.66 15.11
C LYS A 23 19.07 -2.88 15.94
N GLU A 24 18.42 -3.08 17.10
CA GLU A 24 18.59 -4.30 17.91
C GLU A 24 18.09 -5.55 17.15
N ILE A 25 16.89 -5.48 16.58
CA ILE A 25 16.28 -6.57 15.79
C ILE A 25 17.17 -6.97 14.61
N ALA A 26 17.83 -6.01 13.95
CA ALA A 26 18.72 -6.28 12.82
C ALA A 26 19.90 -7.21 13.18
N SER A 27 20.27 -7.29 14.46
CA SER A 27 21.32 -8.19 14.97
C SER A 27 20.81 -9.57 15.42
N MET A 28 19.49 -9.78 15.48
CA MET A 28 18.85 -11.00 16.00
C MET A 28 18.45 -11.96 14.88
N LYS A 29 18.26 -13.25 15.19
CA LYS A 29 17.85 -14.27 14.21
C LYS A 29 16.33 -14.44 14.19
N ARG A 30 15.79 -14.81 13.02
CA ARG A 30 14.38 -15.17 12.86
C ARG A 30 14.05 -16.30 13.84
N GLY A 31 12.93 -16.15 14.55
CA GLY A 31 12.52 -17.09 15.60
C GLY A 31 13.10 -16.79 16.98
N ASP A 32 14.11 -15.92 17.10
CA ASP A 32 14.63 -15.51 18.42
C ASP A 32 13.53 -14.80 19.21
N ARG A 33 13.53 -15.03 20.53
CA ARG A 33 12.64 -14.30 21.44
C ARG A 33 13.13 -12.86 21.56
N PHE A 34 12.25 -11.92 21.28
CA PHE A 34 12.51 -10.49 21.45
C PHE A 34 12.25 -10.05 22.89
N HIS A 35 12.76 -8.86 23.23
CA HIS A 35 12.52 -8.23 24.53
C HIS A 35 11.01 -8.11 24.83
N THR A 36 10.64 -8.41 26.06
CA THR A 36 9.30 -8.15 26.58
C THR A 36 9.08 -6.64 26.75
N GLU A 37 7.82 -6.20 26.67
CA GLU A 37 7.48 -4.79 26.87
C GLU A 37 7.96 -4.29 28.25
N HIS A 38 7.93 -5.14 29.28
CA HIS A 38 8.43 -4.81 30.61
C HIS A 38 9.95 -4.60 30.66
N GLU A 39 10.73 -5.42 29.94
CA GLU A 39 12.19 -5.24 29.82
C GLU A 39 12.54 -3.95 29.08
N ILE A 40 11.81 -3.63 28.00
CA ILE A 40 12.00 -2.40 27.23
C ILE A 40 11.65 -1.18 28.08
N MET A 41 10.55 -1.23 28.84
CA MET A 41 10.17 -0.17 29.79
C MET A 41 11.28 0.11 30.81
N LYS A 42 11.84 -0.94 31.44
CA LYS A 42 12.94 -0.81 32.41
C LYS A 42 14.22 -0.28 31.76
N LYS A 43 14.57 -0.80 30.58
CA LYS A 43 15.81 -0.46 29.85
C LYS A 43 15.83 1.02 29.42
N TYR A 44 14.70 1.54 28.95
CA TYR A 44 14.60 2.89 28.39
C TYR A 44 13.86 3.90 29.30
N ARG A 45 13.40 3.47 30.47
CA ARG A 45 12.61 4.28 31.42
C ARG A 45 11.42 4.98 30.75
N LEU A 46 10.64 4.20 29.98
CA LEU A 46 9.48 4.67 29.23
C LEU A 46 8.16 4.12 29.76
N SER A 47 7.06 4.82 29.48
CA SER A 47 5.71 4.35 29.82
C SER A 47 5.32 3.13 28.98
N PHE A 48 4.44 2.31 29.54
CA PHE A 48 3.86 1.17 28.84
C PHE A 48 3.22 1.58 27.50
N SER A 49 2.48 2.70 27.47
CA SER A 49 1.81 3.18 26.25
C SER A 49 2.79 3.52 25.12
N THR A 50 3.96 4.07 25.45
CA THR A 50 5.02 4.40 24.47
C THR A 50 5.67 3.13 23.94
N VAL A 51 5.99 2.19 24.83
CA VAL A 51 6.61 0.91 24.47
C VAL A 51 5.65 0.04 23.65
N SER A 52 4.41 -0.11 24.11
CA SER A 52 3.39 -0.92 23.46
C SER A 52 3.07 -0.40 22.06
N ARG A 53 3.02 0.93 21.88
CA ARG A 53 2.88 1.55 20.55
C ARG A 53 4.07 1.23 19.64
N ALA A 54 5.30 1.38 20.12
CA ALA A 54 6.49 1.08 19.33
C ALA A 54 6.56 -0.41 18.91
N VAL A 55 6.30 -1.33 19.84
CA VAL A 55 6.28 -2.78 19.57
C VAL A 55 5.15 -3.16 18.62
N ARG A 56 3.98 -2.53 18.75
CA ARG A 56 2.86 -2.73 17.80
C ARG A 56 3.24 -2.28 16.39
N GLU A 57 3.89 -1.13 16.24
CA GLU A 57 4.36 -0.66 14.92
C GLU A 57 5.45 -1.57 14.34
N LEU A 58 6.35 -2.11 15.16
CA LEU A 58 7.32 -3.13 14.71
C LEU A 58 6.63 -4.41 14.26
N ALA A 59 5.54 -4.80 14.91
CA ALA A 59 4.75 -5.97 14.52
C ALA A 59 3.95 -5.73 13.23
N GLN A 60 3.38 -4.54 13.07
CA GLN A 60 2.71 -4.11 11.83
C GLN A 60 3.69 -4.05 10.66
N ALA A 61 4.92 -3.58 10.90
CA ALA A 61 6.00 -3.61 9.92
C ALA A 61 6.55 -5.03 9.65
N GLY A 62 5.99 -6.06 10.29
CA GLY A 62 6.38 -7.46 10.05
C GLY A 62 7.74 -7.87 10.61
N LEU A 63 8.41 -7.02 11.40
CA LEU A 63 9.73 -7.30 11.97
C LEU A 63 9.64 -8.26 13.17
N VAL A 64 8.56 -8.15 13.94
CA VAL A 64 8.28 -9.03 15.07
C VAL A 64 6.87 -9.62 14.99
N GLU A 65 6.69 -10.78 15.58
CA GLU A 65 5.41 -11.46 15.72
C GLU A 65 5.08 -11.58 17.21
N ARG A 66 3.86 -11.16 17.59
CA ARG A 66 3.37 -11.35 18.96
C ARG A 66 2.61 -12.66 19.03
N LYS A 67 3.05 -13.58 19.89
CA LYS A 67 2.37 -14.85 20.18
C LYS A 67 1.76 -14.77 21.58
N ALA A 68 0.44 -14.84 21.67
CA ALA A 68 -0.29 -14.75 22.93
C ALA A 68 0.25 -15.76 23.96
N GLY A 69 0.55 -15.30 25.17
CA GLY A 69 1.14 -16.12 26.25
C GLY A 69 2.59 -16.58 26.04
N LYS A 70 3.15 -16.43 24.84
CA LYS A 70 4.50 -16.93 24.48
C LYS A 70 5.53 -15.81 24.30
N GLY A 71 5.08 -14.58 24.09
CA GLY A 71 5.93 -13.39 23.97
C GLY A 71 6.05 -12.87 22.54
N THR A 72 7.01 -11.97 22.32
CA THR A 72 7.31 -11.39 21.01
C THR A 72 8.51 -12.11 20.41
N PHE A 73 8.46 -12.46 19.13
CA PHE A 73 9.49 -13.21 18.42
C PHE A 73 9.88 -12.49 17.13
N ILE A 74 11.12 -12.64 16.67
CA ILE A 74 11.57 -12.07 15.41
C ILE A 74 10.89 -12.82 14.25
N LYS A 75 10.07 -12.13 13.45
CA LYS A 75 9.28 -12.74 12.36
C LYS A 75 10.07 -12.82 11.07
N SER A 76 10.78 -11.75 10.73
CA SER A 76 11.77 -11.73 9.66
C SER A 76 13.09 -11.19 10.22
N LYS A 77 14.21 -11.78 9.79
CA LYS A 77 15.39 -10.94 9.61
C LYS A 77 15.02 -9.97 8.48
N PHE A 78 15.56 -8.74 8.46
CA PHE A 78 16.06 -8.28 7.16
C PHE A 78 17.00 -9.40 6.73
N GLU A 79 16.54 -10.34 5.91
CA GLU A 79 17.47 -11.27 5.28
C GLU A 79 18.40 -10.37 4.49
N LYS A 80 19.59 -10.10 5.04
CA LYS A 80 20.81 -9.83 4.29
C LYS A 80 21.07 -11.09 3.46
N LYS A 81 20.19 -11.36 2.50
CA LYS A 81 20.41 -12.33 1.44
C LYS A 81 21.20 -11.56 0.42
N TYR A 82 22.41 -12.04 0.17
CA TYR A 82 23.44 -11.43 -0.66
C TYR A 82 24.19 -10.31 0.05
N GLY A 83 25.52 -10.42 0.03
CA GLY A 83 26.41 -9.46 0.67
C GLY A 83 26.09 -8.08 0.13
N MET A 84 25.71 -7.16 1.01
CA MET A 84 25.74 -5.73 0.69
C MET A 84 27.15 -5.44 0.19
N THR A 85 27.28 -5.09 -1.08
CA THR A 85 28.34 -4.18 -1.48
C THR A 85 28.13 -2.90 -0.68
N ASP A 86 29.17 -2.38 -0.02
CA ASP A 86 29.20 -1.06 0.62
C ASP A 86 29.00 0.02 -0.46
N ILE A 87 27.80 0.11 -1.05
CA ILE A 87 27.48 1.13 -2.05
C ILE A 87 27.23 2.43 -1.29
N LYS A 88 28.26 3.29 -1.24
CA LYS A 88 28.26 4.57 -0.50
C LYS A 88 27.67 5.74 -1.30
N GLY A 89 27.05 5.48 -2.45
CA GLY A 89 26.49 6.51 -3.34
C GLY A 89 25.22 7.16 -2.78
N GLN A 90 24.89 8.36 -3.27
CA GLN A 90 23.55 8.91 -3.10
C GLN A 90 22.56 8.09 -3.94
N LEU A 91 21.38 7.82 -3.40
CA LEU A 91 20.23 7.35 -4.18
C LEU A 91 19.37 8.56 -4.52
N LEU A 92 19.01 8.72 -5.80
CA LEU A 92 18.05 9.73 -6.23
C LEU A 92 16.72 9.05 -6.62
N VAL A 93 15.63 9.55 -6.05
CA VAL A 93 14.27 9.14 -6.40
C VAL A 93 13.63 10.26 -7.21
N ILE A 94 13.07 9.92 -8.37
CA ILE A 94 12.31 10.84 -9.20
C ILE A 94 10.83 10.45 -9.08
N ALA A 95 10.05 11.32 -8.44
CA ALA A 95 8.64 11.11 -8.15
C ALA A 95 7.74 11.73 -9.23
N GLY A 96 7.08 10.88 -10.01
CA GLY A 96 6.12 11.25 -11.05
C GLY A 96 4.70 11.38 -10.53
N ILE A 97 4.50 12.28 -9.58
CA ILE A 97 3.19 12.53 -8.99
C ILE A 97 2.80 13.99 -9.23
N GLU A 98 1.73 14.17 -9.99
CA GLU A 98 1.23 15.49 -10.42
C GLU A 98 0.82 16.40 -9.25
N SER A 99 0.37 15.84 -8.12
CA SER A 99 0.07 16.58 -6.89
C SER A 99 0.37 15.74 -5.64
N LEU A 100 1.29 16.23 -4.81
CA LEU A 100 1.56 15.71 -3.47
C LEU A 100 0.69 16.38 -2.40
N ASN A 101 -0.37 17.09 -2.80
CA ASN A 101 -1.28 17.71 -1.86
C ASN A 101 -2.28 16.66 -1.32
N ALA A 102 -2.10 16.27 -0.06
CA ALA A 102 -2.99 15.33 0.62
C ALA A 102 -4.46 15.79 0.64
N ALA A 103 -4.74 17.09 0.57
CA ALA A 103 -6.11 17.61 0.54
C ALA A 103 -6.79 17.40 -0.82
N GLU A 104 -6.02 17.41 -1.91
CA GLU A 104 -6.54 17.24 -3.26
C GLU A 104 -6.59 15.76 -3.68
N ASN A 105 -5.55 15.00 -3.32
CA ASN A 105 -5.41 13.60 -3.70
C ASN A 105 -4.84 12.75 -2.54
N PRO A 106 -5.67 12.45 -1.51
CA PRO A 106 -5.20 11.77 -0.31
C PRO A 106 -4.72 10.34 -0.55
N LEU A 107 -5.28 9.64 -1.54
CA LEU A 107 -4.84 8.29 -1.90
C LEU A 107 -3.43 8.32 -2.50
N ASN A 108 -3.19 9.15 -3.52
CA ASN A 108 -1.87 9.23 -4.14
C ASN A 108 -0.83 9.69 -3.13
N TRP A 109 -1.17 10.67 -2.28
CA TRP A 109 -0.28 11.10 -1.20
C TRP A 109 0.07 9.96 -0.24
N PHE A 110 -0.93 9.17 0.18
CA PHE A 110 -0.71 8.03 1.07
C PHE A 110 0.19 6.96 0.44
N CYS A 111 -0.13 6.53 -0.78
CA CYS A 111 0.65 5.52 -1.51
C CYS A 111 2.11 5.98 -1.69
N HIS A 112 2.31 7.22 -2.13
CA HIS A 112 3.62 7.82 -2.30
C HIS A 112 4.41 7.81 -0.99
N ASN A 113 3.81 8.31 0.09
CA ASN A 113 4.49 8.40 1.38
C ASN A 113 4.90 7.01 1.88
N GLU A 114 4.05 6.00 1.75
CA GLU A 114 4.41 4.63 2.12
C GLU A 114 5.55 4.07 1.26
N VAL A 115 5.55 4.32 -0.06
CA VAL A 115 6.67 3.95 -0.96
C VAL A 115 7.96 4.63 -0.51
N GLN A 116 7.94 5.95 -0.30
CA GLN A 116 9.12 6.71 0.13
C GLN A 116 9.64 6.25 1.48
N ARG A 117 8.74 5.94 2.42
CA ARG A 117 9.11 5.32 3.70
C ARG A 117 9.79 3.97 3.48
N GLY A 118 9.30 3.15 2.55
CA GLY A 118 9.91 1.87 2.15
C GLY A 118 11.34 2.05 1.65
N ILE A 119 11.55 3.00 0.73
CA ILE A 119 12.86 3.34 0.16
C ILE A 119 13.83 3.83 1.24
N VAL A 120 13.46 4.88 1.98
CA VAL A 120 14.33 5.54 2.97
C VAL A 120 14.71 4.60 4.11
N ASN A 121 13.82 3.70 4.53
CA ASN A 121 14.12 2.74 5.60
C ASN A 121 14.93 1.53 5.12
N SER A 122 15.02 1.30 3.80
CA SER A 122 15.72 0.14 3.24
C SER A 122 17.08 0.49 2.66
N TYR A 123 17.26 1.71 2.15
CA TYR A 123 18.56 2.17 1.64
C TYR A 123 19.48 2.61 2.78
N ALA A 124 20.73 2.15 2.75
CA ALA A 124 21.70 2.44 3.80
C ALA A 124 22.34 3.84 3.67
N GLY A 125 22.37 4.40 2.46
CA GLY A 125 22.99 5.69 2.14
C GLY A 125 22.00 6.87 2.16
N PRO A 126 22.45 8.07 1.76
CA PRO A 126 21.58 9.22 1.65
C PRO A 126 20.60 9.04 0.49
N VAL A 127 19.32 9.36 0.73
CA VAL A 127 18.26 9.40 -0.29
C VAL A 127 17.89 10.85 -0.55
N ARG A 128 17.98 11.27 -1.82
CA ARG A 128 17.43 12.53 -2.32
C ARG A 128 16.17 12.23 -3.12
N ILE A 129 15.10 12.98 -2.90
CA ILE A 129 13.85 12.84 -3.63
C ILE A 129 13.63 14.15 -4.38
N ILE A 130 13.37 14.07 -5.68
CA ILE A 130 12.96 15.20 -6.52
C ILE A 130 11.69 14.84 -7.27
N THR A 131 10.92 15.84 -7.67
CA THR A 131 9.79 15.68 -8.56
C THR A 131 10.25 15.54 -10.01
N GLU A 132 9.39 14.97 -10.86
CA GLU A 132 9.63 15.00 -12.31
C GLU A 132 9.74 16.41 -12.87
N SER A 133 8.98 17.38 -12.33
CA SER A 133 9.06 18.77 -12.79
C SER A 133 10.46 19.35 -12.55
N GLU A 134 11.05 19.06 -11.39
CA GLU A 134 12.43 19.48 -11.08
C GLU A 134 13.44 18.82 -12.01
N PHE A 135 13.28 17.51 -12.27
CA PHE A 135 14.11 16.78 -13.23
C PHE A 135 14.04 17.38 -14.64
N ILE A 136 12.83 17.63 -15.16
CA ILE A 136 12.58 18.19 -16.49
C ILE A 136 13.16 19.61 -16.61
N LYS A 137 13.14 20.39 -15.52
CA LYS A 137 13.74 21.74 -15.45
C LYS A 137 15.27 21.72 -15.36
N GLY A 138 15.90 20.55 -15.44
CA GLY A 138 17.35 20.40 -15.49
C GLY A 138 18.01 20.26 -14.13
N ALA A 139 17.30 19.77 -13.11
CA ALA A 139 17.95 19.37 -11.86
C ALA A 139 19.06 18.34 -12.13
N GLU A 140 20.25 18.60 -11.61
CA GLU A 140 21.42 17.74 -11.83
C GLU A 140 21.22 16.34 -11.24
N ILE A 141 21.58 15.32 -12.03
CA ILE A 141 21.53 13.90 -11.68
C ILE A 141 22.96 13.48 -11.31
N GLU A 142 23.40 13.84 -10.12
CA GLU A 142 24.70 13.39 -9.58
C GLU A 142 24.57 12.05 -8.85
N SER A 143 23.79 11.12 -9.41
CA SER A 143 23.48 9.82 -8.79
C SER A 143 23.67 8.69 -9.79
N GLU A 144 24.43 7.67 -9.40
CA GLU A 144 24.65 6.48 -10.23
C GLU A 144 23.47 5.49 -10.18
N MET A 145 22.58 5.67 -9.19
CA MET A 145 21.43 4.82 -8.93
C MET A 145 20.15 5.66 -8.83
N LEU A 146 19.11 5.25 -9.54
CA LEU A 146 17.82 5.93 -9.53
C LEU A 146 16.65 4.98 -9.23
N ILE A 147 15.66 5.48 -8.50
CA ILE A 147 14.31 4.90 -8.49
C ILE A 147 13.38 5.88 -9.20
N LEU A 148 12.64 5.39 -10.18
CA LEU A 148 11.64 6.17 -10.90
C LEU A 148 10.24 5.74 -10.42
N GLU A 149 9.52 6.62 -9.74
CA GLU A 149 8.18 6.32 -9.23
C GLU A 149 7.11 6.88 -10.15
N ASN A 150 6.31 6.00 -10.79
CA ASN A 150 5.31 6.36 -11.79
C ASN A 150 5.86 7.31 -12.90
N PRO A 151 7.00 7.01 -13.56
CA PRO A 151 7.63 7.96 -14.45
C PRO A 151 6.85 8.16 -15.75
N VAL A 152 6.91 9.36 -16.30
CA VAL A 152 6.53 9.64 -17.69
C VAL A 152 7.60 9.14 -18.67
N PRO A 153 7.24 8.83 -19.93
CA PRO A 153 8.18 8.30 -20.93
C PRO A 153 9.47 9.09 -21.08
N PHE A 154 9.37 10.42 -21.07
CA PHE A 154 10.53 11.31 -21.18
C PHE A 154 11.60 11.06 -20.11
N VAL A 155 11.19 10.84 -18.84
CA VAL A 155 12.13 10.60 -17.74
C VAL A 155 12.83 9.26 -17.92
N VAL A 156 12.10 8.23 -18.33
CA VAL A 156 12.66 6.90 -18.59
C VAL A 156 13.67 6.94 -19.74
N GLU A 157 13.32 7.58 -20.85
CA GLU A 157 14.20 7.73 -22.01
C GLU A 157 15.49 8.47 -21.66
N ARG A 158 15.38 9.59 -20.93
CA ARG A 158 16.54 10.38 -20.50
C ARG A 158 17.48 9.57 -19.61
N CYS A 159 16.94 8.81 -18.66
CA CYS A 159 17.74 7.94 -17.80
C CYS A 159 18.43 6.81 -18.59
N ARG A 160 17.75 6.29 -19.63
CA ARG A 160 18.29 5.27 -20.54
C ARG A 160 19.45 5.82 -21.38
N GLU A 161 19.29 7.01 -21.97
CA GLU A 161 20.33 7.69 -22.75
C GLU A 161 21.58 7.98 -21.94
N ASN A 162 21.41 8.41 -20.68
CA ASN A 162 22.51 8.69 -19.77
C ASN A 162 23.21 7.42 -19.24
N GLY A 163 22.64 6.22 -19.51
CA GLY A 163 23.18 4.95 -19.03
C GLY A 163 23.13 4.76 -17.52
N THR A 164 22.27 5.51 -16.82
CA THR A 164 22.17 5.44 -15.35
C THR A 164 21.51 4.12 -14.92
N CYS A 165 21.93 3.55 -13.78
CA CYS A 165 21.29 2.35 -13.26
C CYS A 165 19.96 2.74 -12.59
N PHE A 166 18.83 2.21 -13.06
CA PHE A 166 17.54 2.53 -12.46
C PHE A 166 16.55 1.37 -12.43
N VAL A 167 15.57 1.50 -11.54
CA VAL A 167 14.39 0.63 -11.44
C VAL A 167 13.12 1.48 -11.45
N ILE A 168 12.03 0.93 -11.95
CA ILE A 168 10.73 1.61 -12.04
C ILE A 168 9.75 1.05 -11.00
N ILE A 169 9.09 1.93 -10.25
CA ILE A 169 7.93 1.58 -9.45
C ILE A 169 6.65 1.87 -10.26
N ASN A 170 5.73 0.90 -10.28
CA ASN A 170 4.46 0.95 -11.02
C ASN A 170 4.62 1.08 -12.55
N GLN A 171 5.55 0.33 -13.12
CA GLN A 171 5.78 0.25 -14.56
C GLN A 171 4.53 -0.17 -15.35
N MET A 172 3.61 -0.97 -14.78
CA MET A 172 2.44 -1.53 -15.49
C MET A 172 1.48 -0.49 -16.10
N GLN A 173 1.66 0.79 -15.80
CA GLN A 173 0.95 1.87 -16.48
C GLN A 173 1.43 2.08 -17.93
N ASN A 174 2.62 1.58 -18.28
CA ASN A 174 3.17 1.66 -19.63
C ASN A 174 3.79 0.31 -20.07
N PRO A 175 3.10 -0.47 -20.92
CA PRO A 175 3.54 -1.80 -21.35
C PRO A 175 4.74 -1.77 -22.32
N GLU A 176 5.20 -0.60 -22.76
CA GLU A 176 6.38 -0.48 -23.64
C GLU A 176 7.68 -0.51 -22.86
N TYR A 177 7.65 -0.21 -21.56
CA TYR A 177 8.82 -0.28 -20.70
C TYR A 177 9.38 -1.71 -20.62
N ARG A 178 10.70 -1.80 -20.59
CA ARG A 178 11.51 -3.04 -20.56
C ARG A 178 12.60 -2.89 -19.51
N GLU A 179 12.22 -2.34 -18.36
CA GLU A 179 13.12 -2.07 -17.25
C GLU A 179 12.76 -2.94 -16.04
N ASP A 180 13.74 -3.10 -15.15
CA ASP A 180 13.50 -3.73 -13.86
C ASP A 180 12.46 -2.93 -13.09
N SER A 181 11.47 -3.62 -12.54
CA SER A 181 10.34 -2.94 -11.90
C SER A 181 9.77 -3.64 -10.69
N VAL A 182 9.11 -2.84 -9.87
CA VAL A 182 8.27 -3.31 -8.77
C VAL A 182 6.85 -2.80 -8.99
N ASN A 183 5.90 -3.72 -9.07
CA ASN A 183 4.50 -3.46 -9.35
C ASN A 183 3.63 -4.05 -8.24
N ILE A 184 2.39 -3.59 -8.13
CA ILE A 184 1.39 -4.15 -7.22
C ILE A 184 0.28 -4.79 -8.04
N SER A 185 -0.05 -6.05 -7.72
CA SER A 185 -1.12 -6.76 -8.43
C SER A 185 -2.46 -6.40 -7.84
N HIS A 186 -3.36 -5.84 -8.64
CA HIS A 186 -4.72 -5.56 -8.20
C HIS A 186 -5.66 -6.73 -8.49
N ILE A 187 -5.41 -7.48 -9.56
CA ILE A 187 -6.34 -8.51 -10.05
C ILE A 187 -6.60 -9.63 -9.04
N SER A 188 -5.56 -10.11 -8.35
CA SER A 188 -5.66 -11.23 -7.41
C SER A 188 -6.48 -10.86 -6.17
N GLY A 189 -6.15 -9.74 -5.52
CA GLY A 189 -6.90 -9.25 -4.36
C GLY A 189 -8.32 -8.80 -4.70
N SER A 190 -8.55 -8.20 -5.88
CA SER A 190 -9.91 -7.90 -6.35
C SER A 190 -10.73 -9.15 -6.55
N PHE A 191 -10.18 -10.19 -7.19
CA PHE A 191 -10.88 -11.45 -7.38
C PHE A 191 -11.18 -12.14 -6.04
N GLU A 192 -10.24 -12.10 -5.09
CA GLU A 192 -10.44 -12.59 -3.72
C GLU A 192 -11.61 -11.87 -3.03
N ALA A 193 -11.64 -10.53 -3.08
CA ALA A 193 -12.73 -9.72 -2.51
C ALA A 193 -14.11 -10.06 -3.11
N LEU A 194 -14.17 -10.22 -4.42
CA LEU A 194 -15.41 -10.54 -5.13
C LEU A 194 -15.84 -11.98 -4.86
N SER A 195 -14.89 -12.93 -4.80
CA SER A 195 -15.15 -14.30 -4.41
C SER A 195 -15.69 -14.38 -2.99
N TYR A 196 -15.15 -13.59 -2.06
CA TYR A 196 -15.67 -13.47 -0.71
C TYR A 196 -17.14 -13.01 -0.69
N LEU A 197 -17.49 -11.94 -1.40
CA LEU A 197 -18.88 -11.48 -1.50
C LEU A 197 -19.80 -12.54 -2.11
N ILE A 198 -19.39 -13.17 -3.21
CA ILE A 198 -20.27 -14.02 -4.02
C ILE A 198 -20.38 -15.43 -3.47
N LYS A 199 -19.22 -16.06 -3.21
CA LYS A 199 -19.11 -17.47 -2.86
C LYS A 199 -19.25 -17.68 -1.36
N GLU A 200 -18.60 -16.87 -0.54
CA GLU A 200 -18.57 -17.07 0.92
C GLU A 200 -19.77 -16.42 1.63
N LEU A 201 -20.13 -15.20 1.21
CA LEU A 201 -21.27 -14.46 1.78
C LEU A 201 -22.57 -14.67 1.00
N GLY A 202 -22.53 -15.26 -0.19
CA GLY A 202 -23.72 -15.66 -0.94
C GLY A 202 -24.42 -14.54 -1.71
N HIS A 203 -23.77 -13.37 -1.90
CA HIS A 203 -24.36 -12.28 -2.67
C HIS A 203 -24.45 -12.65 -4.16
N LYS A 204 -25.65 -12.56 -4.74
CA LYS A 204 -25.88 -12.81 -6.18
C LYS A 204 -26.02 -11.55 -7.01
N ARG A 205 -26.21 -10.41 -6.35
CA ARG A 205 -26.39 -9.11 -7.00
C ARG A 205 -25.40 -8.11 -6.41
N VAL A 206 -24.21 -8.12 -7.00
CA VAL A 206 -23.04 -7.33 -6.57
C VAL A 206 -22.85 -6.20 -7.58
N ALA A 207 -22.76 -4.97 -7.10
CA ALA A 207 -22.44 -3.80 -7.92
C ALA A 207 -20.93 -3.52 -7.93
N MET A 208 -20.49 -2.75 -8.92
CA MET A 208 -19.16 -2.15 -8.97
C MET A 208 -19.27 -0.63 -9.11
N ILE A 209 -18.54 0.11 -8.28
CA ILE A 209 -18.27 1.54 -8.47
C ILE A 209 -16.80 1.69 -8.86
N THR A 210 -16.52 2.27 -10.02
CA THR A 210 -15.15 2.38 -10.57
C THR A 210 -14.89 3.69 -11.28
N GLY A 211 -13.65 4.17 -11.29
CA GLY A 211 -13.16 5.28 -12.12
C GLY A 211 -12.75 4.84 -13.52
N GLY A 212 -12.33 5.81 -14.35
CA GLY A 212 -11.96 5.61 -15.76
C GLY A 212 -10.49 5.36 -16.07
N LEU A 213 -9.57 5.32 -15.08
CA LEU A 213 -8.12 5.25 -15.33
C LEU A 213 -7.56 3.82 -15.44
N ALA A 214 -6.42 3.67 -16.14
CA ALA A 214 -5.75 2.39 -16.45
C ALA A 214 -5.46 1.48 -15.24
N THR A 215 -5.18 2.02 -14.05
CA THR A 215 -4.97 1.25 -12.80
C THR A 215 -6.22 0.49 -12.32
N HIS A 216 -7.40 0.89 -12.80
CA HIS A 216 -8.68 0.24 -12.51
C HIS A 216 -8.96 -0.93 -13.46
N SER A 217 -8.20 -1.07 -14.55
CA SER A 217 -8.42 -2.11 -15.55
C SER A 217 -8.35 -3.53 -14.96
N GLU A 218 -7.37 -3.78 -14.07
CA GLU A 218 -7.26 -5.06 -13.36
C GLU A 218 -8.41 -5.30 -12.38
N ARG A 219 -8.88 -4.24 -11.68
CA ARG A 219 -10.00 -4.32 -10.75
C ARG A 219 -11.31 -4.61 -11.50
N ILE A 220 -11.52 -3.95 -12.65
CA ILE A 220 -12.65 -4.18 -13.57
C ILE A 220 -12.58 -5.58 -14.18
N ALA A 221 -11.39 -6.01 -14.62
CA ALA A 221 -11.18 -7.35 -15.15
C ALA A 221 -11.53 -8.41 -14.10
N ALA A 222 -11.07 -8.24 -12.85
CA ALA A 222 -11.42 -9.12 -11.74
C ALA A 222 -12.94 -9.19 -11.49
N TYR A 223 -13.65 -8.06 -11.60
CA TYR A 223 -15.12 -8.02 -11.52
C TYR A 223 -15.77 -8.91 -12.57
N HIS A 224 -15.43 -8.72 -13.85
CA HIS A 224 -15.99 -9.54 -14.93
C HIS A 224 -15.60 -11.02 -14.79
N ILE A 225 -14.34 -11.31 -14.42
CA ILE A 225 -13.87 -12.68 -14.19
C ILE A 225 -14.67 -13.33 -13.07
N ALA A 226 -14.84 -12.68 -11.92
CA ALA A 226 -15.57 -13.23 -10.78
C ALA A 226 -17.05 -13.51 -11.12
N LEU A 227 -17.73 -12.57 -11.79
CA LEU A 227 -19.11 -12.79 -12.23
C LEU A 227 -19.22 -14.02 -13.13
N LYS A 228 -18.33 -14.14 -14.13
CA LYS A 228 -18.27 -15.29 -15.03
C LYS A 228 -17.96 -16.60 -14.28
N THR A 229 -16.97 -16.59 -13.39
CA THR A 229 -16.55 -17.77 -12.60
C THR A 229 -17.67 -18.31 -11.72
N PHE A 230 -18.52 -17.43 -11.18
CA PHE A 230 -19.62 -17.81 -10.28
C PHE A 230 -21.00 -17.79 -10.94
N ASN A 231 -21.05 -17.75 -12.27
CA ASN A 231 -22.29 -17.74 -13.07
C ASN A 231 -23.29 -16.66 -12.65
N ILE A 232 -22.80 -15.46 -12.34
CA ILE A 232 -23.64 -14.28 -12.10
C ILE A 232 -23.74 -13.48 -13.41
N PRO A 233 -24.96 -13.16 -13.89
CA PRO A 233 -25.12 -12.36 -15.09
C PRO A 233 -24.61 -10.93 -14.85
N PHE A 234 -23.88 -10.38 -15.81
CA PHE A 234 -23.50 -8.98 -15.78
C PHE A 234 -24.73 -8.10 -16.04
N GLU A 235 -25.03 -7.20 -15.10
CA GLU A 235 -26.07 -6.19 -15.24
C GLU A 235 -25.42 -4.81 -15.41
N GLU A 236 -25.61 -4.16 -16.56
CA GLU A 236 -25.00 -2.85 -16.85
C GLU A 236 -25.35 -1.79 -15.80
N LYS A 237 -26.61 -1.78 -15.32
CA LYS A 237 -27.07 -0.87 -14.26
C LYS A 237 -26.36 -1.04 -12.90
N LEU A 238 -25.64 -2.15 -12.69
CA LEU A 238 -24.84 -2.41 -11.49
C LEU A 238 -23.38 -1.97 -11.63
N PHE A 239 -22.96 -1.56 -12.82
CA PHE A 239 -21.60 -1.11 -13.10
C PHE A 239 -21.60 0.41 -13.27
N VAL A 240 -21.20 1.13 -12.22
CA VAL A 240 -21.25 2.60 -12.20
C VAL A 240 -19.86 3.17 -12.36
N LYS A 241 -19.64 3.83 -13.51
CA LYS A 241 -18.46 4.68 -13.73
C LYS A 241 -18.60 5.99 -12.96
N SER A 242 -17.60 6.32 -12.15
CA SER A 242 -17.51 7.51 -11.32
C SER A 242 -16.10 8.08 -11.40
N GLU A 243 -15.93 9.07 -12.27
CA GLU A 243 -14.67 9.79 -12.47
C GLU A 243 -14.32 10.65 -11.25
N GLY A 244 -13.02 10.86 -11.04
CA GLY A 244 -12.48 11.53 -9.86
C GLY A 244 -12.19 10.58 -8.70
N GLY A 245 -11.32 11.02 -7.78
CA GLY A 245 -10.83 10.24 -6.64
C GLY A 245 -11.42 10.64 -5.29
N ALA A 246 -12.42 11.53 -5.24
CA ALA A 246 -12.92 12.09 -4.00
C ALA A 246 -14.11 11.31 -3.42
N GLU A 247 -14.34 11.47 -2.11
CA GLU A 247 -15.44 10.81 -1.38
C GLU A 247 -16.80 11.09 -2.04
N ARG A 248 -17.03 12.34 -2.47
CA ARG A 248 -18.29 12.74 -3.15
C ARG A 248 -18.59 11.89 -4.38
N ASN A 249 -17.57 11.44 -5.11
CA ASN A 249 -17.74 10.66 -6.32
C ASN A 249 -18.29 9.26 -5.98
N GLY A 250 -17.83 8.67 -4.87
CA GLY A 250 -18.38 7.42 -4.35
C GLY A 250 -19.81 7.59 -3.82
N TYR A 251 -20.07 8.68 -3.09
CA TYR A 251 -21.40 9.02 -2.59
C TYR A 251 -22.44 9.15 -3.71
N GLU A 252 -22.14 9.93 -4.75
CA GLU A 252 -23.04 10.13 -5.90
C GLU A 252 -23.26 8.84 -6.70
N ALA A 253 -22.21 8.04 -6.88
CA ALA A 253 -22.30 6.75 -7.56
C ALA A 253 -23.20 5.76 -6.79
N MET A 254 -23.01 5.67 -5.47
CA MET A 254 -23.83 4.80 -4.64
C MET A 254 -25.29 5.26 -4.61
N ARG A 255 -25.56 6.58 -4.60
CA ARG A 255 -26.92 7.11 -4.73
C ARG A 255 -27.61 6.69 -6.04
N LYS A 256 -26.88 6.52 -7.15
CA LYS A 256 -27.46 5.99 -8.40
C LYS A 256 -27.90 4.53 -8.22
N LEU A 257 -27.07 3.70 -7.59
CA LEU A 257 -27.39 2.30 -7.29
C LEU A 257 -28.60 2.17 -6.34
N LEU A 258 -28.70 3.04 -5.34
CA LEU A 258 -29.79 3.03 -4.37
C LEU A 258 -31.15 3.43 -4.97
N LYS A 259 -31.17 4.14 -6.10
CA LYS A 259 -32.40 4.49 -6.84
C LYS A 259 -32.95 3.34 -7.69
N LEU A 260 -32.19 2.27 -7.87
CA LEU A 260 -32.68 1.12 -8.62
C LEU A 260 -33.86 0.48 -7.89
N LYS A 261 -34.87 0.05 -8.66
CA LYS A 261 -36.05 -0.69 -8.15
C LYS A 261 -35.60 -1.90 -7.35
N GLU A 262 -34.70 -2.68 -7.94
CA GLU A 262 -33.96 -3.73 -7.28
C GLU A 262 -32.55 -3.21 -6.97
N LYS A 263 -32.22 -3.07 -5.69
CA LYS A 263 -30.91 -2.58 -5.23
C LYS A 263 -29.88 -3.72 -5.27
N PRO A 264 -28.57 -3.43 -5.42
CA PRO A 264 -27.56 -4.43 -5.15
C PRO A 264 -27.57 -4.78 -3.66
N SER A 265 -27.16 -6.02 -3.34
CA SER A 265 -26.98 -6.47 -1.96
C SER A 265 -25.54 -6.34 -1.46
N ALA A 266 -24.61 -6.12 -2.40
CA ALA A 266 -23.23 -5.80 -2.10
C ALA A 266 -22.66 -4.88 -3.18
N VAL A 267 -21.63 -4.10 -2.83
CA VAL A 267 -20.90 -3.27 -3.79
C VAL A 267 -19.39 -3.41 -3.55
N PHE A 268 -18.66 -3.65 -4.63
CA PHE A 268 -17.22 -3.53 -4.69
C PHE A 268 -16.87 -2.14 -5.22
N VAL A 269 -16.17 -1.35 -4.41
CA VAL A 269 -15.80 0.02 -4.74
C VAL A 269 -14.30 0.06 -4.99
N ASP A 270 -13.93 0.70 -6.08
CA ASP A 270 -12.56 0.67 -6.58
C ASP A 270 -11.51 1.24 -5.63
N THR A 271 -11.86 2.11 -4.69
CA THR A 271 -10.95 2.81 -3.79
C THR A 271 -11.63 3.02 -2.43
N ASP A 272 -10.84 3.06 -1.36
CA ASP A 272 -11.35 3.25 0.00
C ASP A 272 -12.02 4.63 0.15
N ILE A 273 -11.47 5.69 -0.46
CA ILE A 273 -12.08 7.03 -0.41
C ILE A 273 -13.50 7.03 -0.99
N LYS A 274 -13.71 6.41 -2.16
CA LYS A 274 -15.06 6.30 -2.73
C LYS A 274 -15.94 5.37 -1.91
N ALA A 275 -15.37 4.31 -1.32
CA ALA A 275 -16.11 3.40 -0.46
C ALA A 275 -16.64 4.12 0.79
N LEU A 276 -15.87 5.02 1.40
CA LEU A 276 -16.34 5.87 2.50
C LEU A 276 -17.54 6.72 2.09
N GLY A 277 -17.50 7.31 0.88
CA GLY A 277 -18.64 8.02 0.32
C GLY A 277 -19.86 7.12 0.09
N ALA A 278 -19.63 5.88 -0.35
CA ALA A 278 -20.69 4.88 -0.50
C ALA A 278 -21.32 4.51 0.86
N LEU A 279 -20.53 4.30 1.91
CA LEU A 279 -21.03 4.06 3.27
C LEU A 279 -21.96 5.20 3.72
N ARG A 280 -21.52 6.44 3.51
CA ARG A 280 -22.33 7.62 3.82
C ARG A 280 -23.64 7.66 3.02
N ALA A 281 -23.61 7.37 1.72
CA ALA A 281 -24.81 7.34 0.89
C ALA A 281 -25.83 6.28 1.33
N VAL A 282 -25.36 5.12 1.79
CA VAL A 282 -26.24 4.07 2.35
C VAL A 282 -26.88 4.56 3.65
N SER A 283 -26.09 5.16 4.54
CA SER A 283 -26.58 5.72 5.80
C SER A 283 -27.61 6.84 5.58
N ASP A 284 -27.34 7.78 4.67
CA ASP A 284 -28.24 8.90 4.35
C ASP A 284 -29.56 8.43 3.70
N ALA A 285 -29.56 7.23 3.10
CA ALA A 285 -30.76 6.58 2.59
C ALA A 285 -31.54 5.78 3.65
N GLY A 286 -31.12 5.81 4.93
CA GLY A 286 -31.75 5.08 6.03
C GLY A 286 -31.49 3.57 6.01
N LEU A 287 -30.53 3.12 5.20
CA LEU A 287 -30.11 1.72 5.10
C LEU A 287 -28.86 1.49 5.98
N LYS A 288 -28.60 0.23 6.30
CA LYS A 288 -27.48 -0.17 7.15
C LYS A 288 -26.43 -0.98 6.39
N VAL A 289 -25.18 -0.72 6.72
CA VAL A 289 -24.04 -1.55 6.34
C VAL A 289 -23.58 -2.30 7.59
N PRO A 290 -23.46 -3.63 7.57
CA PRO A 290 -23.61 -4.52 6.39
C PRO A 290 -25.03 -5.06 6.13
N GLU A 291 -26.01 -4.79 6.98
CA GLU A 291 -27.26 -5.57 7.02
C GLU A 291 -28.12 -5.48 5.75
N ASP A 292 -28.19 -4.30 5.14
CA ASP A 292 -28.93 -4.09 3.90
C ASP A 292 -28.01 -4.22 2.67
N ILE A 293 -26.79 -3.69 2.78
CA ILE A 293 -25.79 -3.68 1.70
C ILE A 293 -24.39 -3.88 2.26
N SER A 294 -23.69 -4.92 1.79
CA SER A 294 -22.26 -5.11 2.04
C SER A 294 -21.41 -4.18 1.17
N VAL A 295 -20.35 -3.59 1.74
CA VAL A 295 -19.44 -2.68 1.02
C VAL A 295 -18.00 -3.15 1.18
N ILE A 296 -17.27 -3.28 0.06
CA ILE A 296 -15.82 -3.51 0.05
C ILE A 296 -15.13 -2.36 -0.68
N GLY A 297 -14.02 -1.86 -0.12
CA GLY A 297 -13.12 -0.89 -0.76
C GLY A 297 -11.81 -1.51 -1.28
N PHE A 298 -10.85 -0.63 -1.58
CA PHE A 298 -9.50 -0.98 -2.00
C PHE A 298 -8.50 0.06 -1.47
N ASP A 299 -7.22 -0.27 -1.39
CA ASP A 299 -6.07 0.56 -1.00
C ASP A 299 -5.69 0.47 0.50
N ASN A 300 -6.57 -0.05 1.37
CA ASN A 300 -6.33 -0.23 2.80
C ASN A 300 -5.81 1.05 3.49
N MET A 301 -6.50 2.17 3.25
CA MET A 301 -6.19 3.44 3.88
C MET A 301 -6.46 3.41 5.40
N PRO A 302 -5.76 4.22 6.21
CA PRO A 302 -6.03 4.33 7.65
C PRO A 302 -7.51 4.63 7.97
N ASP A 303 -8.15 5.45 7.14
CA ASP A 303 -9.54 5.87 7.30
C ASP A 303 -10.51 4.70 7.09
N SER A 304 -10.18 3.70 6.25
CA SER A 304 -11.02 2.52 6.07
C SER A 304 -11.04 1.63 7.31
N ALA A 305 -9.98 1.62 8.11
CA ALA A 305 -9.96 0.86 9.36
C ALA A 305 -10.76 1.54 10.48
N SER A 306 -10.90 2.88 10.42
CA SER A 306 -11.53 3.71 11.45
C SER A 306 -12.94 4.18 11.09
N SER A 307 -13.43 3.85 9.89
CA SER A 307 -14.80 4.12 9.45
C SER A 307 -15.84 3.40 10.32
N ASN A 308 -17.10 3.80 10.19
CA ASN A 308 -18.22 3.14 10.85
C ASN A 308 -19.28 2.69 9.83
N PRO A 309 -19.44 1.37 9.59
CA PRO A 309 -18.62 0.29 10.13
C PRO A 309 -17.17 0.30 9.58
N PRO A 310 -16.20 -0.32 10.28
CA PRO A 310 -14.86 -0.54 9.73
C PRO A 310 -14.93 -1.27 8.39
N LEU A 311 -14.36 -0.67 7.35
CA LEU A 311 -14.52 -1.07 5.96
C LEU A 311 -13.62 -2.28 5.62
N THR A 312 -14.22 -3.38 5.18
CA THR A 312 -13.53 -4.47 4.51
C THR A 312 -12.90 -3.93 3.22
N THR A 313 -11.62 -4.21 2.99
CA THR A 313 -10.86 -3.60 1.88
C THR A 313 -9.82 -4.56 1.35
N VAL A 314 -9.30 -4.28 0.16
CA VAL A 314 -8.14 -4.97 -0.40
C VAL A 314 -6.93 -4.06 -0.28
N GLY A 315 -5.80 -4.56 0.20
CA GLY A 315 -4.58 -3.77 0.35
C GLY A 315 -3.33 -4.52 -0.05
N GLY A 316 -2.37 -3.81 -0.62
CA GLY A 316 -0.98 -4.25 -0.74
C GLY A 316 -0.06 -3.33 0.06
N SER A 317 1.18 -3.75 0.23
CA SER A 317 2.15 -3.00 1.02
C SER A 317 2.96 -2.06 0.12
N TYR A 318 2.56 -0.80 0.02
CA TYR A 318 3.33 0.24 -0.66
C TYR A 318 4.71 0.46 -0.01
N TYR A 319 4.81 0.25 1.30
CA TYR A 319 6.09 0.20 2.00
C TYR A 319 7.00 -0.93 1.48
N GLU A 320 6.46 -2.14 1.30
CA GLU A 320 7.20 -3.27 0.75
C GLU A 320 7.61 -3.02 -0.70
N MET A 321 6.76 -2.37 -1.49
CA MET A 321 7.09 -1.94 -2.85
C MET A 321 8.33 -1.03 -2.89
N GLY A 322 8.40 -0.01 -2.02
CA GLY A 322 9.58 0.85 -1.92
C GLY A 322 10.84 0.09 -1.44
N ALA A 323 10.68 -0.82 -0.48
CA ALA A 323 11.78 -1.65 0.03
C ALA A 323 12.33 -2.61 -1.04
N GLU A 324 11.45 -3.27 -1.80
CA GLU A 324 11.83 -4.16 -2.88
C GLU A 324 12.46 -3.40 -4.06
N ALA A 325 12.07 -2.16 -4.30
CA ALA A 325 12.70 -1.33 -5.33
C ALA A 325 14.17 -1.06 -5.00
N VAL A 326 14.48 -0.71 -3.74
CA VAL A 326 15.87 -0.57 -3.27
C VAL A 326 16.63 -1.89 -3.45
N ARG A 327 16.06 -3.01 -2.99
CA ARG A 327 16.69 -4.33 -3.10
C ARG A 327 16.99 -4.70 -4.55
N LEU A 328 16.06 -4.44 -5.46
CA LEU A 328 16.20 -4.73 -6.88
C LEU A 328 17.28 -3.84 -7.52
N LEU A 329 17.31 -2.56 -7.16
CA LEU A 329 18.29 -1.60 -7.65
C LEU A 329 19.71 -1.93 -7.20
N GLU A 330 19.92 -2.21 -5.92
CA GLU A 330 21.24 -2.59 -5.39
C GLU A 330 21.76 -3.88 -6.06
N LYS A 331 20.88 -4.88 -6.21
CA LYS A 331 21.18 -6.13 -6.92
C LYS A 331 21.57 -5.86 -8.38
N LYS A 332 20.79 -5.05 -9.10
CA LYS A 332 21.05 -4.67 -10.49
C LYS A 332 22.40 -3.96 -10.64
N TYR A 333 22.67 -3.00 -9.77
CA TYR A 333 23.91 -2.21 -9.77
C TYR A 333 25.14 -3.07 -9.47
N ALA A 334 25.09 -3.90 -8.42
CA ALA A 334 26.21 -4.75 -8.03
C ALA A 334 26.53 -5.84 -9.06
N GLU A 335 25.51 -6.47 -9.64
CA GLU A 335 25.69 -7.62 -10.53
C GLU A 335 25.83 -7.22 -12.01
N LYS A 336 25.69 -5.93 -12.34
CA LYS A 336 25.65 -5.41 -13.73
C LYS A 336 24.72 -6.25 -14.63
N LYS A 337 23.57 -6.63 -14.09
CA LYS A 337 22.66 -7.59 -14.71
C LYS A 337 22.07 -7.07 -16.01
N LYS A 338 21.89 -7.99 -16.97
CA LYS A 338 21.25 -7.74 -18.28
C LYS A 338 19.81 -8.23 -18.36
N ASN A 339 19.38 -9.14 -17.48
CA ASN A 339 18.02 -9.68 -17.51
C ASN A 339 17.09 -8.77 -16.71
N ILE A 340 15.92 -8.49 -17.30
CA ILE A 340 14.86 -7.69 -16.69
C ILE A 340 14.10 -8.56 -15.69
N GLU A 341 13.91 -8.04 -14.48
CA GLU A 341 13.14 -8.63 -13.40
C GLU A 341 11.96 -7.70 -13.05
N SER A 342 10.74 -8.26 -13.03
CA SER A 342 9.55 -7.56 -12.57
C SER A 342 9.02 -8.24 -11.32
N ILE A 343 9.11 -7.53 -10.19
CA ILE A 343 8.64 -7.98 -8.89
C ILE A 343 7.18 -7.56 -8.74
N LEU A 344 6.33 -8.50 -8.31
CA LEU A 344 4.91 -8.26 -8.10
C LEU A 344 4.54 -8.38 -6.62
N ILE A 345 4.14 -7.27 -6.01
CA ILE A 345 3.60 -7.19 -4.66
C ILE A 345 2.14 -7.62 -4.70
N ASN A 346 1.81 -8.70 -3.98
CA ASN A 346 0.45 -9.22 -3.94
C ASN A 346 -0.43 -8.39 -2.99
N THR A 347 -1.64 -8.09 -3.45
CA THR A 347 -2.71 -7.55 -2.60
C THR A 347 -3.43 -8.66 -1.85
N LYS A 348 -4.10 -8.31 -0.74
CA LYS A 348 -4.85 -9.24 0.10
C LYS A 348 -6.16 -8.63 0.55
N LEU A 349 -7.18 -9.46 0.68
CA LEU A 349 -8.43 -9.08 1.33
C LEU A 349 -8.24 -8.93 2.85
N LEU A 350 -8.69 -7.80 3.39
CA LEU A 350 -8.70 -7.46 4.80
C LEU A 350 -10.15 -7.38 5.27
N ILE A 351 -10.67 -8.50 5.80
CA ILE A 351 -12.05 -8.61 6.27
C ILE A 351 -12.24 -7.78 7.55
N ARG A 352 -13.24 -6.89 7.54
CA ARG A 352 -13.66 -6.07 8.69
C ARG A 352 -15.16 -6.22 8.93
N LYS A 353 -15.89 -5.12 9.19
CA LYS A 353 -17.30 -5.13 9.65
C LYS A 353 -18.30 -4.60 8.63
N SER A 354 -17.86 -4.25 7.41
CA SER A 354 -18.74 -3.71 6.37
C SER A 354 -19.34 -4.77 5.43
N CYS A 355 -19.17 -6.07 5.74
CA CYS A 355 -19.79 -7.14 4.96
C CYS A 355 -20.41 -8.18 5.89
N ASP A 356 -21.54 -8.75 5.48
CA ASP A 356 -22.20 -9.86 6.16
C ASP A 356 -22.87 -10.79 5.14
N LYS A 357 -23.24 -12.00 5.57
CA LYS A 357 -23.91 -12.97 4.71
C LYS A 357 -25.22 -12.41 4.17
N LYS A 358 -25.53 -12.75 2.91
CA LYS A 358 -26.83 -12.43 2.32
C LYS A 358 -27.92 -13.18 3.09
N LYS A 359 -28.81 -12.40 3.72
CA LYS A 359 -30.08 -12.89 4.29
C LYS A 359 -31.06 -13.31 3.20
#